data_AF-A0AAW2DRR7-F1
#
_entry.id   AF-A0AAW2DRR7-F1
#
_cell.length_a   1.000
_cell.length_b   1.000
_cell.length_c   1.000
_cell.angle_alpha   90.00
_cell.angle_beta   90.00
_cell.angle_gamma   90.00
#
_symmetry.space_group_name_H-M   'P 1'
#
loop_
_entity.id
_entity.type
_entity.pdbx_description
1 polymer ?
#
loop_
_entity_poly.entity_id
_entity_poly.type
_entity_poly.pdbx_seq_one_letter_code
_entity_poly.pdbx_strand_id
1 'polypeptide(L)'
;MASRDKKSAKPSTSRAGGIRTLSDLNRPSADSDSDSDGPQEYYTGGEKRPGKKDLDAFTIRGTTKVVRAGDCVLMRSSDTGKPPYVARIEKIETDNRNNIKVRVRCYYRPEESIGGRRKFHGANELFLSDHYDVQSAHTIEGKCTVHTFKNYTKLENVGAEDYYCRFEYNAATGGFIPDHVAVYCKCEMPYNPDDLMVKCEGCKDWYHPACVGMTIEEAKKLDRFVCSECSECSSDDDV
;
A
#
# COMPACT_ATOMS: atom_id res chain seq x y z
N MET A 1 -58.92 19.65 -37.60
CA MET A 1 -57.73 20.54 -37.58
C MET A 1 -56.95 20.27 -36.30
N ALA A 2 -55.64 20.07 -36.42
CA ALA A 2 -54.79 19.35 -35.48
C ALA A 2 -54.57 20.05 -34.12
N SER A 3 -54.74 19.29 -33.03
CA SER A 3 -54.18 19.61 -31.70
C SER A 3 -52.78 19.02 -31.59
N ARG A 4 -51.85 19.80 -31.03
CA ARG A 4 -50.42 19.52 -30.95
C ARG A 4 -50.10 18.66 -29.72
N ASP A 5 -49.59 17.46 -29.94
CA ASP A 5 -48.94 16.63 -28.93
C ASP A 5 -47.53 17.15 -28.60
N LYS A 6 -47.28 17.48 -27.32
CA LYS A 6 -45.95 17.81 -26.79
C LYS A 6 -45.42 16.60 -26.02
N LYS A 7 -44.55 15.81 -26.67
CA LYS A 7 -43.84 14.66 -26.11
C LYS A 7 -42.94 15.06 -24.93
N SER A 8 -43.02 14.28 -23.86
CA SER A 8 -42.12 14.25 -22.71
C SER A 8 -40.78 13.58 -23.06
N ALA A 9 -39.68 14.19 -22.61
CA ALA A 9 -38.32 13.71 -22.81
C ALA A 9 -37.96 12.61 -21.78
N LYS A 10 -37.31 11.53 -22.24
CA LYS A 10 -36.70 10.49 -21.40
C LYS A 10 -35.24 10.86 -21.11
N PRO A 11 -34.70 10.61 -19.90
CA PRO A 11 -33.30 10.88 -19.59
C PRO A 11 -32.37 9.82 -20.20
N SER A 12 -31.29 10.29 -20.81
CA SER A 12 -30.20 9.50 -21.39
C SER A 12 -29.32 8.89 -20.29
N THR A 13 -29.20 7.57 -20.27
CA THR A 13 -28.28 6.83 -19.40
C THR A 13 -26.84 7.02 -19.88
N SER A 14 -26.03 7.76 -19.12
CA SER A 14 -24.58 7.82 -19.30
C SER A 14 -23.94 6.55 -18.73
N ARG A 15 -23.25 5.78 -19.58
CA ARG A 15 -22.39 4.67 -19.16
C ARG A 15 -21.13 5.25 -18.50
N ALA A 16 -21.10 5.24 -17.17
CA ALA A 16 -19.88 5.48 -16.40
C ALA A 16 -19.01 4.21 -16.44
N GLY A 17 -17.77 4.34 -16.88
CA GLY A 17 -16.74 3.31 -16.74
C GLY A 17 -16.38 3.19 -15.26
N GLY A 18 -16.91 2.16 -14.60
CA GLY A 18 -16.54 1.77 -13.24
C GLY A 18 -15.24 0.97 -13.23
N ILE A 19 -14.43 1.21 -12.21
CA ILE A 19 -13.21 0.43 -11.92
C ILE A 19 -13.63 -0.96 -11.45
N ARG A 20 -13.02 -1.99 -12.03
CA ARG A 20 -13.27 -3.40 -11.71
C ARG A 20 -12.73 -3.74 -10.32
N THR A 21 -13.50 -4.53 -9.58
CA THR A 21 -13.14 -5.00 -8.24
C THR A 21 -12.55 -6.41 -8.30
N LEU A 22 -11.89 -6.86 -7.24
CA LEU A 22 -11.29 -8.21 -7.12
C LEU A 22 -12.29 -9.36 -7.34
N SER A 23 -13.60 -9.08 -7.35
CA SER A 23 -14.67 -10.04 -7.66
C SER A 23 -14.91 -10.25 -9.17
N ASP A 24 -14.33 -9.42 -10.05
CA ASP A 24 -14.61 -9.42 -11.51
C ASP A 24 -13.67 -10.33 -12.33
N LEU A 25 -12.71 -11.01 -11.68
CA LEU A 25 -11.66 -11.78 -12.34
C LEU A 25 -12.05 -13.22 -12.72
N ASN A 26 -13.28 -13.68 -12.44
CA ASN A 26 -13.68 -15.09 -12.61
C ASN A 26 -14.79 -15.35 -13.65
N ARG A 27 -15.01 -14.45 -14.62
CA ARG A 27 -15.99 -14.69 -15.70
C ARG A 27 -15.32 -15.15 -17.00
N PRO A 28 -15.69 -16.31 -17.58
CA PRO A 28 -15.19 -16.71 -18.89
C PRO A 28 -15.63 -15.71 -19.96
N SER A 29 -14.68 -15.30 -20.81
CA SER A 29 -14.92 -14.49 -21.99
C SER A 29 -15.89 -15.22 -22.92
N ALA A 30 -16.98 -14.59 -23.33
CA ALA A 30 -17.83 -15.10 -24.39
C ALA A 30 -17.26 -14.62 -25.73
N ASP A 31 -16.88 -15.58 -26.56
CA ASP A 31 -16.46 -15.41 -27.95
C ASP A 31 -17.57 -14.81 -28.81
N SER A 32 -17.19 -14.00 -29.80
CA SER A 32 -18.07 -13.63 -30.91
C SER A 32 -17.21 -13.29 -32.12
N ASP A 33 -17.08 -14.30 -32.98
CA ASP A 33 -16.49 -14.27 -34.31
C ASP A 33 -17.26 -13.33 -35.25
N SER A 34 -16.55 -12.68 -36.18
CA SER A 34 -17.07 -12.31 -37.50
C SER A 34 -15.93 -11.93 -38.44
N ASP A 35 -15.66 -12.83 -39.39
CA ASP A 35 -14.78 -12.65 -40.56
C ASP A 35 -15.40 -11.73 -41.62
N SER A 36 -14.55 -10.98 -42.35
CA SER A 36 -14.76 -10.65 -43.77
C SER A 36 -13.48 -10.10 -44.42
N ASP A 37 -13.05 -10.78 -45.48
CA ASP A 37 -11.88 -10.59 -46.35
C ASP A 37 -11.93 -9.33 -47.25
N GLY A 38 -10.74 -8.79 -47.61
CA GLY A 38 -10.54 -7.94 -48.79
C GLY A 38 -9.33 -6.98 -48.71
N PRO A 39 -8.31 -7.05 -49.60
CA PRO A 39 -7.06 -6.30 -49.46
C PRO A 39 -6.99 -5.06 -50.36
N GLN A 40 -6.25 -4.02 -49.93
CA GLN A 40 -5.38 -3.23 -50.81
C GLN A 40 -4.43 -2.30 -50.04
N GLU A 41 -3.14 -2.51 -50.27
CA GLU A 41 -2.05 -1.65 -49.83
C GLU A 41 -2.07 -0.30 -50.56
N TYR A 42 -1.90 0.79 -49.83
CA TYR A 42 -1.28 2.00 -50.34
C TYR A 42 -0.40 2.61 -49.24
N TYR A 43 0.89 2.77 -49.56
CA TYR A 43 1.85 3.45 -48.71
C TYR A 43 1.53 4.95 -48.64
N THR A 44 1.23 5.46 -47.44
CA THR A 44 1.34 6.88 -47.14
C THR A 44 1.95 7.07 -45.76
N GLY A 45 3.14 7.68 -45.73
CA GLY A 45 3.71 8.44 -44.61
C GLY A 45 3.71 7.76 -43.25
N GLY A 46 4.87 7.30 -42.79
CA GLY A 46 5.10 7.01 -41.37
C GLY A 46 4.97 8.30 -40.53
N GLU A 47 3.74 8.67 -40.20
CA GLU A 47 3.46 9.63 -39.14
C GLU A 47 3.95 9.00 -37.84
N LYS A 48 5.07 9.51 -37.31
CA LYS A 48 5.38 9.30 -35.89
C LYS A 48 4.23 9.92 -35.13
N ARG A 49 3.27 9.07 -34.71
CA ARG A 49 2.23 9.44 -33.74
C ARG A 49 2.94 10.24 -32.64
N PRO A 50 2.47 11.43 -32.23
CA PRO A 50 3.09 12.18 -31.15
C PRO A 50 3.05 11.26 -29.93
N GLY A 51 4.19 10.64 -29.65
CA GLY A 51 4.30 9.51 -28.75
C GLY A 51 4.19 10.01 -27.32
N LYS A 52 3.61 9.18 -26.45
CA LYS A 52 3.67 9.35 -25.01
C LYS A 52 5.06 9.84 -24.60
N LYS A 53 5.12 10.97 -23.88
CA LYS A 53 6.40 11.52 -23.39
C LYS A 53 6.50 11.25 -21.90
N ASP A 54 7.66 10.75 -21.49
CA ASP A 54 8.01 10.57 -20.09
C ASP A 54 8.28 11.93 -19.46
N LEU A 55 7.84 12.11 -18.22
CA LEU A 55 8.13 13.31 -17.42
C LEU A 55 8.97 12.93 -16.20
N ASP A 56 9.92 13.79 -15.83
CA ASP A 56 10.73 13.57 -14.63
C ASP A 56 9.99 13.94 -13.34
N ALA A 57 9.08 14.91 -13.43
CA ALA A 57 8.35 15.44 -12.28
C ALA A 57 7.06 16.17 -12.68
N PHE A 58 6.14 16.31 -11.73
CA PHE A 58 5.03 17.27 -11.81
C PHE A 58 4.68 17.82 -10.42
N THR A 59 3.98 18.96 -10.37
CA THR A 59 3.49 19.55 -9.11
C THR A 59 2.05 19.14 -8.88
N ILE A 60 1.73 18.66 -7.66
CA ILE A 60 0.36 18.30 -7.30
C ILE A 60 -0.51 19.55 -7.36
N ARG A 61 -1.61 19.48 -8.11
CA ARG A 61 -2.50 20.62 -8.36
C ARG A 61 -3.00 21.22 -7.04
N GLY A 62 -2.85 22.54 -6.89
CA GLY A 62 -3.27 23.27 -5.69
C GLY A 62 -2.27 23.23 -4.54
N THR A 63 -1.08 22.65 -4.74
CA THR A 63 0.00 22.62 -3.74
C THR A 63 1.33 23.04 -4.37
N THR A 64 2.36 23.19 -3.53
CA THR A 64 3.76 23.38 -3.96
C THR A 64 4.56 22.06 -3.94
N LYS A 65 3.93 20.93 -3.61
CA LYS A 65 4.61 19.63 -3.49
C LYS A 65 4.90 19.06 -4.90
N VAL A 66 6.18 18.84 -5.21
CA VAL A 66 6.66 18.23 -6.46
C VAL A 66 6.83 16.72 -6.28
N VAL A 67 6.28 15.94 -7.22
CA VAL A 67 6.31 14.47 -7.26
C VAL A 67 7.20 13.99 -8.40
N ARG A 68 8.01 12.96 -8.13
CA ARG A 68 8.97 12.30 -9.03
C ARG A 68 8.79 10.78 -8.99
N ALA A 69 9.39 10.07 -9.94
CA ALA A 69 9.54 8.61 -9.82
C ALA A 69 10.32 8.25 -8.54
N GLY A 70 9.89 7.19 -7.85
CA GLY A 70 10.38 6.76 -6.55
C GLY A 70 9.65 7.37 -5.35
N ASP A 71 8.95 8.50 -5.52
CA ASP A 71 8.16 9.10 -4.43
C ASP A 71 6.97 8.21 -4.04
N CYS A 72 6.60 8.26 -2.76
CA CYS A 72 5.36 7.69 -2.26
C CYS A 72 4.27 8.77 -2.14
N VAL A 73 3.05 8.40 -2.51
CA VAL A 73 1.92 9.33 -2.58
C VAL A 73 0.66 8.72 -1.95
N LEU A 74 -0.20 9.62 -1.46
CA LEU A 74 -1.58 9.32 -1.08
C LEU A 74 -2.48 9.58 -2.28
N MET A 75 -3.27 8.58 -2.64
CA MET A 75 -4.19 8.62 -3.77
C MET A 75 -5.62 8.43 -3.31
N ARG A 76 -6.50 9.31 -3.79
CA ARG A 76 -7.93 9.27 -3.49
C ARG A 76 -8.53 7.93 -3.91
N SER A 77 -9.28 7.33 -3.00
CA SER A 77 -10.10 6.17 -3.30
C SER A 77 -11.36 6.56 -4.11
N SER A 78 -11.80 5.67 -5.01
CA SER A 78 -13.09 5.84 -5.69
C SER A 78 -14.27 5.70 -4.74
N ASP A 79 -14.09 4.96 -3.64
CA ASP A 79 -15.02 4.84 -2.54
C ASP A 79 -14.66 5.84 -1.43
N THR A 80 -15.58 6.78 -1.15
CA THR A 80 -15.40 7.85 -0.16
C THR A 80 -15.32 7.35 1.28
N GLY A 81 -15.74 6.10 1.55
CA GLY A 81 -15.64 5.49 2.87
C GLY A 81 -14.28 4.89 3.18
N LYS A 82 -13.40 4.76 2.18
CA LYS A 82 -12.08 4.15 2.33
C LYS A 82 -10.99 5.20 2.51
N PRO A 83 -9.97 4.92 3.34
CA PRO A 83 -8.81 5.79 3.44
C PRO A 83 -8.10 5.90 2.09
N PRO A 84 -7.31 6.96 1.86
CA PRO A 84 -6.51 7.07 0.65
C PRO A 84 -5.53 5.89 0.55
N TYR A 85 -5.35 5.43 -0.69
CA TYR A 85 -4.39 4.39 -1.04
C TYR A 85 -2.99 4.96 -0.99
N VAL A 86 -2.03 4.14 -0.56
CA VAL A 86 -0.62 4.51 -0.60
C VAL A 86 0.01 3.83 -1.82
N ALA A 87 0.76 4.57 -2.62
CA ALA A 87 1.40 4.01 -3.79
C ALA A 87 2.77 4.65 -4.03
N ARG A 88 3.69 3.86 -4.60
CA ARG A 88 4.98 4.35 -5.09
C ARG A 88 4.86 4.71 -6.57
N ILE A 89 5.32 5.90 -6.94
CA ILE A 89 5.38 6.32 -8.36
C ILE A 89 6.51 5.55 -9.03
N GLU A 90 6.19 4.73 -10.02
CA GLU A 90 7.19 4.03 -10.83
C GLU A 90 7.56 4.84 -12.06
N LYS A 91 6.57 5.50 -12.68
CA LYS A 91 6.79 6.29 -13.89
C LYS A 91 5.73 7.38 -14.05
N ILE A 92 6.11 8.51 -14.64
CA ILE A 92 5.20 9.61 -14.97
C ILE A 92 5.21 9.76 -16.50
N GLU A 93 4.03 9.73 -17.11
CA GLU A 93 3.85 9.83 -18.56
C GLU A 93 2.80 10.89 -18.89
N THR A 94 2.91 11.49 -20.07
CA THR A 94 1.86 12.33 -20.65
C THR A 94 1.21 11.63 -21.83
N ASP A 95 -0.11 11.75 -21.92
CA ASP A 95 -0.83 11.36 -23.13
C ASP A 95 -0.75 12.46 -24.21
N ASN A 96 -1.28 12.16 -25.39
CA ASN A 96 -1.25 13.07 -26.55
C ASN A 96 -2.07 14.36 -26.34
N ARG A 97 -2.85 14.44 -25.24
CA ARG A 97 -3.64 15.61 -24.84
C ARG A 97 -2.99 16.35 -23.67
N ASN A 98 -1.72 16.05 -23.34
CA ASN A 98 -0.98 16.57 -22.20
C ASN A 98 -1.61 16.24 -20.83
N ASN A 99 -2.46 15.21 -20.73
CA ASN A 99 -2.89 14.72 -19.42
C ASN A 99 -1.77 13.88 -18.81
N ILE A 100 -1.47 14.15 -17.54
CA ILE A 100 -0.44 13.43 -16.79
C ILE A 100 -1.06 12.16 -16.22
N LYS A 101 -0.44 11.02 -16.55
CA LYS A 101 -0.73 9.71 -15.98
C LYS A 101 0.49 9.22 -15.21
N VAL A 102 0.24 8.51 -14.13
CA VAL A 102 1.27 7.91 -13.29
C VAL A 102 1.10 6.41 -13.31
N ARG A 103 2.18 5.68 -13.59
CA ARG A 103 2.26 4.26 -13.31
C ARG A 103 2.73 4.11 -11.88
N VAL A 104 1.99 3.35 -11.10
CA VAL A 104 2.23 3.21 -9.66
C VAL A 104 2.33 1.75 -9.27
N ARG A 105 3.06 1.48 -8.17
CA ARG A 105 3.08 0.20 -7.47
C ARG A 105 2.37 0.39 -6.13
N CYS A 106 1.31 -0.38 -5.90
CA CYS A 106 0.41 -0.16 -4.77
C CYS A 106 1.01 -0.74 -3.48
N TYR A 107 0.85 -0.01 -2.38
CA TYR A 107 1.02 -0.55 -1.04
C TYR A 107 -0.33 -1.02 -0.50
N TYR A 108 -0.34 -2.18 0.14
CA TYR A 108 -1.51 -2.73 0.80
C TYR A 108 -1.42 -2.48 2.30
N ARG A 109 -2.54 -2.10 2.89
CA ARG A 109 -2.68 -2.11 4.35
C ARG A 109 -2.90 -3.53 4.87
N PRO A 110 -2.56 -3.84 6.12
CA PRO A 110 -2.81 -5.15 6.70
C PRO A 110 -4.24 -5.67 6.54
N GLU A 111 -5.23 -4.79 6.65
CA GLU A 111 -6.65 -5.09 6.50
C GLU A 111 -7.05 -5.49 5.08
N GLU A 112 -6.27 -5.09 4.09
CA GLU A 112 -6.50 -5.36 2.66
C GLU A 112 -5.83 -6.66 2.20
N SER A 113 -4.97 -7.25 3.04
CA SER A 113 -4.33 -8.52 2.77
C SER A 113 -5.30 -9.69 2.97
N ILE A 114 -5.09 -10.81 2.25
CA ILE A 114 -5.92 -12.03 2.38
C ILE A 114 -5.94 -12.55 3.83
N GLY A 115 -4.82 -12.42 4.54
CA GLY A 115 -4.69 -12.85 5.94
C GLY A 115 -5.20 -11.86 6.98
N GLY A 116 -5.59 -10.65 6.56
CA GLY A 116 -6.00 -9.56 7.45
C GLY A 116 -4.90 -9.05 8.39
N ARG A 117 -5.28 -8.11 9.26
CA ARG A 117 -4.38 -7.56 10.28
C ARG A 117 -4.09 -8.59 11.37
N ARG A 118 -2.81 -8.78 11.70
CA ARG A 118 -2.32 -9.62 12.79
C ARG A 118 -1.79 -8.74 13.93
N LYS A 119 -1.61 -9.32 15.12
CA LYS A 119 -1.17 -8.58 16.32
C LYS A 119 0.19 -7.90 16.17
N PHE A 120 1.10 -8.49 15.39
CA PHE A 120 2.42 -7.92 15.16
C PHE A 120 2.44 -6.82 14.10
N HIS A 121 1.31 -6.57 13.42
CA HIS A 121 1.24 -5.54 12.39
C HIS A 121 1.02 -4.16 13.03
N GLY A 122 1.94 -3.23 12.79
CA GLY A 122 1.83 -1.87 13.33
C GLY A 122 0.77 -1.03 12.59
N ALA A 123 0.27 0.01 13.23
CA ALA A 123 -0.78 0.90 12.76
C ALA A 123 -0.43 1.52 11.40
N ASN A 124 0.82 1.94 11.23
CA ASN A 124 1.34 2.55 9.99
C ASN A 124 2.09 1.57 9.08
N GLU A 125 1.90 0.26 9.28
CA GLU A 125 2.50 -0.76 8.44
C GLU A 125 1.82 -0.84 7.07
N LEU A 126 2.64 -1.02 6.04
CA LEU A 126 2.23 -1.25 4.66
C LEU A 126 3.02 -2.40 4.05
N PHE A 127 2.43 -3.04 3.04
CA PHE A 127 3.06 -4.12 2.28
C PHE A 127 3.26 -3.71 0.83
N LEU A 128 4.48 -3.81 0.31
CA LEU A 128 4.76 -3.47 -1.07
C LEU A 128 4.25 -4.60 -1.97
N SER A 129 3.14 -4.37 -2.67
CA SER A 129 2.51 -5.43 -3.47
C SER A 129 3.12 -5.59 -4.86
N ASP A 130 2.85 -6.69 -5.54
CA ASP A 130 3.07 -6.88 -6.98
C ASP A 130 1.96 -6.25 -7.87
N HIS A 131 1.04 -5.51 -7.27
CA HIS A 131 -0.03 -4.81 -7.98
C HIS A 131 0.46 -3.48 -8.55
N TYR A 132 0.47 -3.38 -9.88
CA TYR A 132 0.72 -2.16 -10.62
C TYR A 132 -0.54 -1.62 -11.27
N ASP A 133 -0.68 -0.30 -11.29
CA ASP A 133 -1.82 0.37 -11.93
C ASP A 133 -1.37 1.67 -12.63
N VAL A 134 -2.22 2.20 -13.50
CA VAL A 134 -2.04 3.47 -14.18
C VAL A 134 -3.20 4.40 -13.84
N GLN A 135 -2.90 5.49 -13.15
CA GLN A 135 -3.88 6.44 -12.66
C GLN A 135 -3.62 7.85 -13.17
N SER A 136 -4.65 8.70 -13.13
CA SER A 136 -4.50 10.13 -13.42
C SER A 136 -3.74 10.81 -12.28
N ALA A 137 -2.81 11.72 -12.58
CA ALA A 137 -2.13 12.49 -11.54
C ALA A 137 -3.08 13.33 -10.67
N HIS A 138 -4.31 13.56 -11.14
CA HIS A 138 -5.36 14.26 -10.39
C HIS A 138 -5.88 13.51 -9.17
N THR A 139 -5.66 12.18 -9.09
CA THR A 139 -6.08 11.40 -7.92
C THR A 139 -5.12 11.54 -6.75
N ILE A 140 -3.93 12.11 -6.95
CA ILE A 140 -2.93 12.30 -5.91
C ILE A 140 -3.33 13.46 -5.00
N GLU A 141 -3.47 13.18 -3.71
CA GLU A 141 -3.85 14.14 -2.69
C GLU A 141 -2.64 14.74 -1.97
N GLY A 142 -1.55 13.97 -1.86
CA GLY A 142 -0.35 14.39 -1.16
C GLY A 142 0.81 13.43 -1.34
N LYS A 143 1.98 13.84 -0.83
CA LYS A 143 3.16 12.97 -0.67
C LYS A 143 3.16 12.38 0.73
N CYS A 144 3.63 11.14 0.84
CA CYS A 144 3.90 10.48 2.11
C CYS A 144 5.29 9.84 2.08
N THR A 145 5.75 9.36 3.23
CA THR A 145 7.03 8.67 3.36
C THR A 145 6.78 7.22 3.77
N VAL A 146 7.31 6.28 3.00
CA VAL A 146 7.32 4.86 3.39
C VAL A 146 8.76 4.49 3.73
N HIS A 147 9.03 4.39 5.03
CA HIS A 147 10.35 4.07 5.57
C HIS A 147 10.64 2.57 5.48
N THR A 148 11.92 2.23 5.48
CA THR A 148 12.32 0.87 5.87
C THR A 148 12.02 0.66 7.35
N PHE A 149 11.75 -0.58 7.78
CA PHE A 149 11.50 -0.88 9.19
C PHE A 149 12.55 -0.29 10.13
N LYS A 150 13.83 -0.50 9.78
CA LYS A 150 14.98 -0.02 10.56
C LYS A 150 15.03 1.50 10.71
N ASN A 151 14.57 2.24 9.71
CA ASN A 151 14.55 3.71 9.78
C ASN A 151 13.34 4.20 10.58
N TYR A 152 12.19 3.55 10.38
CA TYR A 152 10.97 3.88 11.12
C TYR A 152 11.14 3.73 12.64
N THR A 153 11.75 2.62 13.09
CA THR A 153 12.01 2.37 14.53
C THR A 153 12.98 3.36 15.17
N LYS A 154 13.62 4.24 14.39
CA LYS A 154 14.54 5.27 14.88
C LYS A 154 13.95 6.67 14.87
N LEU A 155 12.72 6.83 14.37
CA LEU A 155 12.05 8.13 14.37
C LEU A 155 11.71 8.52 15.81
N GLU A 156 12.08 9.75 16.19
CA GLU A 156 11.69 10.30 17.49
C GLU A 156 10.18 10.59 17.56
N ASN A 157 9.62 11.05 16.43
CA ASN A 157 8.21 11.37 16.29
C ASN A 157 7.71 10.82 14.96
N VAL A 158 6.60 10.07 15.01
CA VAL A 158 5.94 9.52 13.82
C VAL A 158 4.84 10.49 13.38
N GLY A 159 4.96 11.03 12.17
CA GLY A 159 3.95 11.89 11.57
C GLY A 159 2.78 11.10 10.96
N ALA A 160 1.68 11.80 10.64
CA ALA A 160 0.50 11.19 10.02
C ALA A 160 0.74 10.67 8.59
N GLU A 161 1.78 11.19 7.91
CA GLU A 161 2.20 10.78 6.56
C GLU A 161 3.42 9.84 6.59
N ASP A 162 3.84 9.35 7.77
CA ASP A 162 4.95 8.41 7.94
C ASP A 162 4.44 6.97 8.07
N TYR A 163 4.83 6.14 7.12
CA TYR A 163 4.54 4.71 7.08
C TYR A 163 5.82 3.90 7.09
N TYR A 164 5.70 2.59 7.26
CA TYR A 164 6.83 1.70 7.06
C TYR A 164 6.44 0.44 6.31
N CYS A 165 7.42 -0.14 5.62
CA CYS A 165 7.28 -1.38 4.91
C CYS A 165 8.46 -2.30 5.25
N ARG A 166 8.14 -3.55 5.59
CA ARG A 166 9.12 -4.61 5.83
C ARG A 166 8.88 -5.89 5.06
N PHE A 167 7.73 -5.96 4.36
CA PHE A 167 7.35 -7.10 3.55
C PHE A 167 6.99 -6.67 2.12
N GLU A 168 7.38 -7.49 1.16
CA GLU A 168 6.68 -7.55 -0.13
C GLU A 168 5.50 -8.51 -0.02
N TYR A 169 4.43 -8.22 -0.76
CA TYR A 169 3.18 -8.97 -0.73
C TYR A 169 2.76 -9.39 -2.14
N ASN A 170 2.40 -10.66 -2.30
CA ASN A 170 1.84 -11.15 -3.55
C ASN A 170 0.32 -11.05 -3.50
N ALA A 171 -0.28 -10.15 -4.26
CA ALA A 171 -1.70 -9.86 -4.21
C ALA A 171 -2.59 -11.02 -4.67
N ALA A 172 -2.06 -11.92 -5.52
CA ALA A 172 -2.79 -13.08 -6.03
C ALA A 172 -2.81 -14.27 -5.05
N THR A 173 -1.68 -14.54 -4.39
CA THR A 173 -1.50 -15.73 -3.53
C THR A 173 -1.60 -15.41 -2.04
N GLY A 174 -1.43 -14.14 -1.65
CA GLY A 174 -1.35 -13.75 -0.24
C GLY A 174 0.02 -14.02 0.40
N GLY A 175 1.02 -14.44 -0.38
CA GLY A 175 2.37 -14.70 0.11
C GLY A 175 3.11 -13.42 0.53
N PHE A 176 4.04 -13.57 1.47
CA PHE A 176 4.89 -12.48 1.97
C PHE A 176 6.36 -12.80 1.77
N ILE A 177 7.17 -11.77 1.48
CA ILE A 177 8.63 -11.86 1.40
C ILE A 177 9.26 -10.80 2.33
N PRO A 178 10.18 -11.18 3.23
CA PRO A 178 10.58 -12.56 3.51
C PRO A 178 9.47 -13.37 4.18
N ASP A 179 9.50 -14.69 3.99
CA ASP A 179 8.58 -15.66 4.61
C ASP A 179 8.90 -15.91 6.10
N HIS A 180 10.14 -15.66 6.50
CA HIS A 180 10.61 -15.72 7.88
C HIS A 180 11.15 -14.37 8.35
N VAL A 181 10.81 -14.01 9.59
CA VAL A 181 11.28 -12.80 10.26
C VAL A 181 11.72 -13.13 11.69
N ALA A 182 12.63 -12.31 12.22
CA ALA A 182 13.05 -12.44 13.61
C ALA A 182 11.84 -12.29 14.55
N VAL A 183 11.74 -13.24 15.47
CA VAL A 183 10.72 -13.26 16.52
C VAL A 183 11.37 -13.02 17.87
N TYR A 184 10.58 -12.49 18.80
CA TYR A 184 11.03 -12.13 20.13
C TYR A 184 9.98 -12.55 21.16
N CYS A 185 10.39 -12.50 22.44
CA CYS A 185 9.55 -12.78 23.58
C CYS A 185 9.04 -14.23 23.61
N LYS A 186 8.44 -14.62 24.74
CA LYS A 186 7.80 -15.93 24.93
C LYS A 186 6.61 -16.20 24.01
N CYS A 187 6.11 -15.17 23.31
CA CYS A 187 5.03 -15.31 22.35
C CYS A 187 5.50 -15.64 20.94
N GLU A 188 6.81 -15.62 20.68
CA GLU A 188 7.42 -15.93 19.38
C GLU A 188 6.80 -15.10 18.23
N MET A 189 6.56 -13.82 18.49
CA MET A 189 5.97 -12.90 17.52
C MET A 189 7.00 -11.93 16.95
N PRO A 190 6.87 -11.53 15.67
CA PRO A 190 7.67 -10.44 15.11
C PRO A 190 7.45 -9.15 15.89
N TYR A 191 8.48 -8.30 15.97
CA TYR A 191 8.40 -7.03 16.70
C TYR A 191 7.37 -6.07 16.08
N ASN A 192 6.43 -5.57 16.87
CA ASN A 192 5.54 -4.48 16.49
C ASN A 192 6.09 -3.14 17.03
N PRO A 193 6.39 -2.14 16.18
CA PRO A 193 6.98 -0.88 16.62
C PRO A 193 6.05 -0.03 17.51
N ASP A 194 4.75 -0.34 17.54
CA ASP A 194 3.80 0.36 18.41
C ASP A 194 3.76 -0.24 19.83
N ASP A 195 4.31 -1.44 20.02
CA ASP A 195 4.30 -2.15 21.30
C ASP A 195 5.60 -1.93 22.07
N LEU A 196 5.48 -1.62 23.36
CA LEU A 196 6.62 -1.51 24.27
C LEU A 196 7.23 -2.89 24.55
N MET A 197 8.56 -2.99 24.46
CA MET A 197 9.31 -4.16 24.90
C MET A 197 10.44 -3.76 25.85
N VAL A 198 10.75 -4.65 26.80
CA VAL A 198 11.87 -4.53 27.74
C VAL A 198 12.92 -5.58 27.44
N LYS A 199 14.19 -5.20 27.55
CA LYS A 199 15.32 -6.10 27.27
C LYS A 199 15.84 -6.72 28.56
N CYS A 200 15.97 -8.05 28.59
CA CYS A 200 16.57 -8.76 29.70
C CYS A 200 18.09 -8.56 29.73
N GLU A 201 18.67 -8.36 30.90
CA GLU A 201 20.12 -8.20 31.06
C GLU A 201 20.89 -9.51 30.99
N GLY A 202 20.26 -10.65 31.30
CA GLY A 202 20.87 -11.98 31.19
C GLY A 202 20.92 -12.44 29.74
N CYS A 203 19.79 -12.92 29.21
CA CYS A 203 19.69 -13.50 27.87
C CYS A 203 19.76 -12.48 26.71
N LYS A 204 19.68 -11.17 26.99
CA LYS A 204 19.63 -10.08 25.99
C LYS A 204 18.42 -10.13 25.04
N ASP A 205 17.42 -10.97 25.31
CA ASP A 205 16.17 -11.03 24.56
C ASP A 205 15.17 -9.95 25.02
N TRP A 206 14.16 -9.71 24.19
CA TRP A 206 13.14 -8.67 24.37
C TRP A 206 11.80 -9.27 24.72
N TYR A 207 11.10 -8.66 25.67
CA TYR A 207 9.83 -9.16 26.18
C TYR A 207 8.76 -8.05 26.23
N HIS A 208 7.53 -8.38 25.86
CA HIS A 208 6.39 -7.51 26.13
C HIS A 208 6.12 -7.51 27.64
N PRO A 209 5.89 -6.34 28.29
CA PRO A 209 5.58 -6.28 29.71
C PRO A 209 4.45 -7.23 30.12
N ALA A 210 3.36 -7.26 29.34
CA ALA A 210 2.22 -8.13 29.60
C ALA A 210 2.58 -9.63 29.56
N CYS A 211 3.53 -10.04 28.71
CA CYS A 211 3.98 -11.45 28.62
C CYS A 211 4.84 -11.89 29.81
N VAL A 212 5.38 -10.95 30.57
CA VAL A 212 6.19 -11.21 31.77
C VAL A 212 5.51 -10.76 33.06
N GLY A 213 4.18 -10.53 33.00
CA GLY A 213 3.37 -10.20 34.17
C GLY A 213 3.58 -8.77 34.69
N MET A 214 4.00 -7.84 33.84
CA MET A 214 4.30 -6.45 34.19
C MET A 214 3.38 -5.49 33.42
N THR A 215 3.02 -4.38 34.05
CA THR A 215 2.30 -3.29 33.38
C THR A 215 3.27 -2.40 32.58
N ILE A 216 2.75 -1.66 31.60
CA ILE A 216 3.55 -0.71 30.83
C ILE A 216 4.19 0.35 31.74
N GLU A 217 3.49 0.78 32.80
CA GLU A 217 3.97 1.86 33.67
C GLU A 217 5.04 1.40 34.66
N GLU A 218 4.99 0.12 35.08
CA GLU A 218 6.09 -0.51 35.81
C GLU A 218 7.31 -0.67 34.90
N ALA A 219 7.11 -1.14 33.65
CA ALA A 219 8.19 -1.33 32.68
C ALA A 219 8.94 -0.03 32.38
N LYS A 220 8.24 1.10 32.26
CA LYS A 220 8.88 2.41 32.03
C LYS A 220 9.69 2.94 33.21
N LYS A 221 9.39 2.48 34.44
CA LYS A 221 10.08 2.91 35.67
C LYS A 221 11.25 1.98 36.04
N LEU A 222 11.41 0.89 35.30
CA LEU A 222 12.37 -0.14 35.64
C LEU A 222 13.75 0.22 35.06
N ASP A 223 14.76 0.29 35.91
CA ASP A 223 16.15 0.56 35.47
C ASP A 223 16.81 -0.68 34.85
N ARG A 224 16.54 -1.86 35.42
CA ARG A 224 17.15 -3.14 35.01
C ARG A 224 16.10 -4.25 35.02
N PHE A 225 16.02 -5.01 33.93
CA PHE A 225 15.10 -6.14 33.79
C PHE A 225 15.86 -7.46 33.70
N VAL A 226 15.41 -8.46 34.46
CA VAL A 226 15.87 -9.85 34.35
C VAL A 226 14.62 -10.73 34.19
N CYS A 227 14.61 -11.60 33.17
CA CYS A 227 13.47 -12.48 32.92
C CYS A 227 13.46 -13.67 33.90
N SER A 228 12.30 -14.31 34.06
CA SER A 228 12.11 -15.43 34.98
C SER A 228 13.15 -16.55 34.81
N GLU A 229 13.50 -16.88 33.56
CA GLU A 229 14.47 -17.94 33.24
C GLU A 229 15.89 -17.58 33.70
N CYS A 230 16.30 -16.31 33.58
CA CYS A 230 17.60 -15.86 34.07
C CYS A 230 17.62 -15.64 35.58
N SER A 231 16.48 -15.35 36.21
CA SER A 231 16.39 -15.27 37.66
C SER A 231 16.56 -16.63 38.32
N GLU A 232 16.02 -17.69 37.70
CA GLU A 232 16.12 -19.07 38.19
C GLU A 232 17.52 -19.68 37.94
N CYS A 233 18.25 -19.25 36.91
CA CYS A 233 19.59 -19.79 36.63
C CYS A 233 20.71 -19.24 37.53
N SER A 234 20.43 -18.23 38.37
CA SER A 234 21.43 -17.61 39.26
C SER A 234 21.61 -18.33 40.61
N SER A 235 20.90 -19.44 40.84
CA SER A 235 20.87 -20.15 42.13
C SER A 235 21.54 -21.53 42.15
N ASP A 236 22.18 -21.97 41.06
CA ASP A 236 22.72 -23.33 40.91
C ASP A 236 24.26 -23.46 41.00
N ASP A 237 24.99 -22.43 41.44
CA ASP A 237 26.47 -22.44 41.54
C ASP A 237 27.03 -22.65 42.97
N ASP A 238 26.22 -23.13 43.92
CA ASP A 238 26.67 -23.42 45.30
C ASP A 238 26.39 -24.89 45.72
N VAL A 239 27.13 -25.87 45.20
CA VAL A 239 27.30 -27.23 45.78
C VAL A 239 28.75 -27.69 45.70
#